data_AF-A0A941A7B8-F1
#
_entry.id   AF-A0A941A7B8-F1
#
_cell.length_a   1.000
_cell.length_b   1.000
_cell.length_c   1.000
_cell.angle_alpha   90.00
_cell.angle_beta   90.00
_cell.angle_gamma   90.00
#
_symmetry.space_group_name_H-M   'P 1'
#
loop_
_entity.id
_entity.type
_entity.pdbx_description
1 polymer ?
#
loop_
_entity_poly.entity_id
_entity_poly.type
_entity_poly.pdbx_seq_one_letter_code
_entity_poly.pdbx_strand_id
1 'polypeptide(L)'
;AIETFLPGARTIISLVFRELGTCESPSVTIAMNGRLDMNYFQRSCNYQINRFLAREFQAKVVNMPYSSPMELHKDRMALADFSQRHAAVAAGLGTFGRHNLVIHPRFGTRIGLTALITDLELDPDAKIEQDLCTHCDLCVKNCPGGALDENGKTDVVKCIKHSQPYGLRTDIGFWQQFANSPAEEQQKMFTDEKYWRLQQAHSIGMQYYCFNCLKFCPLGVH
;
A
#
# COMPACT_ATOMS: atom_id res chain seq x y z
N ALA A 1 -10.93 -7.90 -13.91
CA ALA A 1 -10.31 -7.92 -12.58
C ALA A 1 -11.38 -8.10 -11.50
N ILE A 2 -12.28 -7.13 -11.28
CA ILE A 2 -13.32 -7.25 -10.24
C ILE A 2 -14.20 -8.51 -10.40
N GLU A 3 -14.73 -8.76 -11.61
CA GLU A 3 -15.48 -10.00 -11.93
C GLU A 3 -14.66 -11.28 -11.73
N THR A 4 -13.34 -11.19 -11.81
CA THR A 4 -12.43 -12.31 -11.53
C THR A 4 -12.30 -12.58 -10.03
N PHE A 5 -12.44 -11.55 -9.19
CA PHE A 5 -12.40 -11.69 -7.73
C PHE A 5 -13.76 -12.16 -7.17
N LEU A 6 -14.85 -11.64 -7.72
CA LEU A 6 -16.21 -12.04 -7.35
C LEU A 6 -17.13 -11.92 -8.59
N PRO A 7 -17.50 -13.05 -9.22
CA PRO A 7 -18.47 -13.03 -10.31
C PRO A 7 -19.82 -12.48 -9.86
N GLY A 8 -20.33 -11.50 -10.59
CA GLY A 8 -21.59 -10.81 -10.26
C GLY A 8 -21.44 -9.69 -9.22
N ALA A 9 -20.22 -9.23 -8.96
CA ALA A 9 -19.98 -8.07 -8.10
C ALA A 9 -20.77 -6.84 -8.57
N ARG A 10 -21.39 -6.14 -7.63
CA ARG A 10 -22.18 -4.92 -7.87
C ARG A 10 -21.61 -3.70 -7.18
N THR A 11 -21.00 -3.88 -6.01
CA THR A 11 -20.50 -2.77 -5.21
C THR A 11 -19.09 -3.04 -4.68
N ILE A 12 -18.28 -1.97 -4.62
CA ILE A 12 -17.03 -1.93 -3.86
C ILE A 12 -17.25 -1.01 -2.66
N ILE A 13 -17.12 -1.56 -1.45
CA ILE A 13 -17.17 -0.80 -0.21
C ILE A 13 -15.73 -0.42 0.14
N SER A 14 -15.37 0.85 0.00
CA SER A 14 -14.04 1.36 0.36
C SER A 14 -14.04 1.86 1.79
N LEU A 15 -12.99 1.54 2.55
CA LEU A 15 -12.84 1.94 3.94
C LEU A 15 -11.52 2.68 4.13
N VAL A 16 -11.57 3.73 4.95
CA VAL A 16 -10.43 4.58 5.30
C VAL A 16 -10.15 4.51 6.79
N PHE A 17 -8.88 4.38 7.12
CA PHE A 17 -8.40 4.29 8.50
C PHE A 17 -7.30 5.33 8.68
N ARG A 18 -7.29 6.04 9.80
CA ARG A 18 -6.22 6.99 10.10
C ARG A 18 -4.93 6.24 10.40
N GLU A 19 -3.85 6.64 9.74
CA GLU A 19 -2.50 6.13 9.99
C GLU A 19 -2.04 6.56 11.40
N LEU A 20 -1.26 5.69 12.05
CA LEU A 20 -0.66 6.00 13.35
C LEU A 20 0.47 7.04 13.20
N GLY A 21 0.64 7.89 14.22
CA GLY A 21 1.72 8.90 14.26
C GLY A 21 3.13 8.31 14.22
N THR A 22 3.27 7.00 14.45
CA THR A 22 4.54 6.26 14.30
C THR A 22 5.17 6.38 12.92
N CYS A 23 4.38 6.69 11.87
CA CYS A 23 4.90 6.97 10.53
C CYS A 23 5.87 8.16 10.47
N GLU A 24 5.89 9.04 11.47
CA GLU A 24 6.85 10.15 11.58
C GLU A 24 8.21 9.74 12.17
N SER A 25 8.27 8.56 12.80
CA SER A 25 9.46 8.09 13.52
C SER A 25 10.70 8.12 12.62
N PRO A 26 11.86 8.58 13.13
CA PRO A 26 13.12 8.45 12.41
C PRO A 26 13.53 6.98 12.26
N SER A 27 13.00 6.08 13.09
CA SER A 27 13.19 4.64 12.93
C SER A 27 12.16 4.07 11.97
N VAL A 28 12.63 3.67 10.79
CA VAL A 28 11.79 3.02 9.76
C VAL A 28 11.10 1.76 10.28
N THR A 29 11.76 1.02 11.18
CA THR A 29 11.18 -0.17 11.80
C THR A 29 9.99 0.17 12.69
N ILE A 30 10.07 1.25 13.47
CA ILE A 30 8.95 1.72 14.30
C ILE A 30 7.79 2.20 13.41
N ALA A 31 8.10 2.96 12.36
CA ALA A 31 7.09 3.41 11.39
C ALA A 31 6.40 2.22 10.70
N MET A 32 7.17 1.22 10.29
CA MET A 32 6.66 -0.02 9.71
C MET A 32 5.80 -0.80 10.71
N ASN A 33 6.20 -0.89 11.98
CA ASN A 33 5.40 -1.60 12.99
C ASN A 33 4.02 -0.98 13.15
N GLY A 34 3.93 0.36 13.26
CA GLY A 34 2.62 1.01 13.36
C GLY A 34 1.75 0.80 12.12
N ARG A 35 2.37 0.74 10.94
CA ARG A 35 1.66 0.36 9.72
C ARG A 35 1.15 -1.08 9.77
N LEU A 36 1.93 -2.02 10.31
CA LEU A 36 1.47 -3.40 10.52
C LEU A 36 0.29 -3.45 11.51
N ASP A 37 0.38 -2.74 12.63
CA ASP A 37 -0.70 -2.63 13.62
C ASP A 37 -2.00 -2.13 12.97
N MET A 38 -1.89 -1.07 12.16
CA MET A 38 -3.01 -0.56 11.38
C MET A 38 -3.55 -1.62 10.42
N ASN A 39 -2.69 -2.32 9.68
CA ASN A 39 -3.13 -3.37 8.74
C ASN A 39 -3.88 -4.51 9.48
N TYR A 40 -3.42 -4.92 10.67
CA TYR A 40 -4.13 -5.91 11.48
C TYR A 40 -5.51 -5.42 11.90
N PHE A 41 -5.61 -4.17 12.36
CA PHE A 41 -6.88 -3.56 12.72
C PHE A 41 -7.84 -3.50 11.53
N GLN A 42 -7.37 -3.03 10.37
CA GLN A 42 -8.13 -3.00 9.12
C GLN A 42 -8.67 -4.37 8.73
N ARG A 43 -7.83 -5.42 8.81
CA ARG A 43 -8.24 -6.80 8.51
C ARG A 43 -9.33 -7.28 9.48
N SER A 44 -9.24 -6.92 10.76
CA SER A 44 -10.27 -7.24 11.75
C SER A 44 -11.60 -6.57 11.40
N CYS A 45 -11.57 -5.27 11.04
CA CYS A 45 -12.78 -4.55 10.60
C CYS A 45 -13.38 -5.17 9.32
N ASN A 46 -12.56 -5.48 8.32
CA ASN A 46 -13.04 -6.15 7.10
C ASN A 46 -13.67 -7.51 7.41
N TYR A 47 -13.07 -8.30 8.29
CA TYR A 47 -13.64 -9.58 8.70
C TYR A 47 -15.02 -9.41 9.33
N GLN A 48 -15.17 -8.44 10.24
CA GLN A 48 -16.44 -8.17 10.92
C GLN A 48 -17.51 -7.67 9.94
N ILE A 49 -17.19 -6.73 9.06
CA ILE A 49 -18.12 -6.20 8.05
C ILE A 49 -18.51 -7.29 7.06
N ASN A 50 -17.55 -8.08 6.58
CA ASN A 50 -17.82 -9.21 5.69
C ASN A 50 -18.81 -10.18 6.35
N ARG A 51 -18.55 -10.59 7.60
CA ARG A 51 -19.40 -11.52 8.34
C ARG A 51 -20.80 -10.95 8.57
N PHE A 52 -20.89 -9.66 8.86
CA PHE A 52 -22.16 -8.95 8.99
C PHE A 52 -22.94 -8.98 7.68
N LEU A 53 -22.34 -8.57 6.57
CA LEU A 53 -23.00 -8.53 5.25
C LEU A 53 -23.47 -9.92 4.80
N ALA A 54 -22.60 -10.93 4.95
CA ALA A 54 -22.93 -12.30 4.60
C ALA A 54 -24.06 -12.87 5.48
N ARG A 55 -24.12 -12.51 6.77
CA ARG A 55 -25.15 -13.02 7.69
C ARG A 55 -26.48 -12.32 7.50
N GLU A 56 -26.48 -10.99 7.52
CA GLU A 56 -27.72 -10.20 7.56
C GLU A 56 -28.36 -10.05 6.18
N PHE A 57 -27.56 -10.05 5.11
CA PHE A 57 -28.05 -9.84 3.74
C PHE A 57 -27.83 -11.03 2.82
N GLN A 58 -27.25 -12.14 3.31
CA GLN A 58 -26.92 -13.32 2.50
C GLN A 58 -26.04 -13.00 1.28
N ALA A 59 -25.27 -11.90 1.38
CA ALA A 59 -24.43 -11.40 0.32
C ALA A 59 -23.17 -12.25 0.12
N LYS A 60 -22.69 -12.33 -1.12
CA LYS A 60 -21.32 -12.80 -1.39
C LYS A 60 -20.38 -11.63 -1.23
N VAL A 61 -19.38 -11.78 -0.35
CA VAL A 61 -18.45 -10.69 -0.06
C VAL A 61 -17.02 -11.22 -0.03
N VAL A 62 -16.12 -10.55 -0.74
CA VAL A 62 -14.68 -10.84 -0.73
C VAL A 62 -13.90 -9.67 -0.16
N ASN A 63 -12.94 -9.98 0.71
CA ASN A 63 -12.07 -8.99 1.32
C ASN A 63 -10.86 -8.78 0.42
N MET A 64 -10.61 -7.55 -0.01
CA MET A 64 -9.43 -7.25 -0.80
C MET A 64 -8.19 -7.14 0.12
N PRO A 65 -7.09 -7.83 -0.20
CA PRO A 65 -5.86 -7.66 0.55
C PRO A 65 -5.33 -6.23 0.37
N TYR A 66 -4.69 -5.70 1.42
CA TYR A 66 -4.05 -4.38 1.36
C TYR A 66 -2.68 -4.45 0.65
N SER A 67 -1.97 -5.57 0.84
CA SER A 67 -0.74 -5.93 0.15
C SER A 67 -0.77 -7.44 -0.07
N SER A 68 0.00 -8.20 0.71
CA SER A 68 0.11 -9.66 0.66
C SER A 68 -1.11 -10.40 1.24
N PRO A 69 -1.44 -11.61 0.73
CA PRO A 69 -0.84 -12.26 -0.43
C PRO A 69 -1.24 -11.58 -1.76
N MET A 70 -0.34 -11.61 -2.74
CA MET A 70 -0.51 -11.00 -4.06
C MET A 70 -0.14 -12.03 -5.11
N GLU A 71 -0.90 -12.09 -6.20
CA GLU A 71 -0.51 -12.90 -7.35
C GLU A 71 0.57 -12.17 -8.16
N LEU A 72 1.65 -12.88 -8.47
CA LEU A 72 2.73 -12.37 -9.31
C LEU A 72 2.57 -12.90 -10.73
N HIS A 73 2.43 -11.98 -11.68
CA HIS A 73 2.24 -12.32 -13.08
C HIS A 73 3.48 -11.98 -13.89
N LYS A 74 3.90 -12.88 -14.79
CA LYS A 74 5.10 -12.66 -15.65
C LYS A 74 4.91 -11.51 -16.63
N ASP A 75 3.69 -11.32 -17.12
CA ASP A 75 3.27 -10.33 -18.10
C ASP A 75 2.83 -9.00 -17.47
N ARG A 76 2.64 -8.98 -16.14
CA ARG A 76 2.24 -7.80 -15.40
C ARG A 76 3.06 -7.66 -14.13
N MET A 77 3.99 -6.71 -14.15
CA MET A 77 4.80 -6.30 -12.99
C MET A 77 3.99 -5.46 -11.99
N ALA A 78 2.69 -5.74 -11.84
CA ALA A 78 1.81 -5.02 -10.93
C ALA A 78 2.05 -5.50 -9.50
N LEU A 79 2.22 -4.54 -8.59
CA LEU A 79 2.34 -4.77 -7.16
C LEU A 79 0.98 -4.83 -6.45
N ALA A 80 -0.11 -5.07 -7.19
CA ALA A 80 -1.50 -5.21 -6.71
C ALA A 80 -2.45 -5.62 -7.83
N ASP A 81 -3.40 -6.51 -7.51
CA ASP A 81 -4.50 -6.90 -8.39
C ASP A 81 -5.60 -5.84 -8.47
N PHE A 82 -5.65 -4.95 -7.46
CA PHE A 82 -6.68 -3.95 -7.29
C PHE A 82 -6.13 -2.65 -6.70
N SER A 83 -6.52 -1.51 -7.27
CA SER A 83 -6.08 -0.21 -6.78
C SER A 83 -7.05 0.35 -5.73
N GLN A 84 -6.73 0.13 -4.46
CA GLN A 84 -7.46 0.68 -3.31
C GLN A 84 -7.58 2.22 -3.37
N ARG A 85 -6.58 2.90 -3.95
CA ARG A 85 -6.58 4.37 -4.08
C ARG A 85 -7.65 4.86 -5.06
N HIS A 86 -7.74 4.25 -6.24
CA HIS A 86 -8.76 4.62 -7.22
C HIS A 86 -10.17 4.27 -6.73
N ALA A 87 -10.32 3.15 -6.02
CA ALA A 87 -11.58 2.77 -5.39
C ALA A 87 -12.02 3.81 -4.33
N ALA A 88 -11.09 4.24 -3.47
CA ALA A 88 -11.37 5.26 -2.46
C ALA A 88 -11.77 6.61 -3.09
N VAL A 89 -11.09 7.07 -4.15
CA VAL A 89 -11.45 8.29 -4.87
C VAL A 89 -12.83 8.15 -5.52
N ALA A 90 -13.11 7.00 -6.14
CA ALA A 90 -14.41 6.73 -6.75
C ALA A 90 -15.55 6.68 -5.72
N ALA A 91 -15.27 6.26 -4.49
CA ALA A 91 -16.19 6.23 -3.36
C ALA A 91 -16.22 7.53 -2.54
N GLY A 92 -15.69 8.65 -3.07
CA GLY A 92 -15.78 9.95 -2.39
C GLY A 92 -14.90 10.09 -1.13
N LEU A 93 -13.91 9.22 -0.92
CA LEU A 93 -13.03 9.27 0.25
C LEU A 93 -11.85 10.23 0.10
N GLY A 94 -11.71 10.92 -1.02
CA GLY A 94 -10.64 11.90 -1.22
C GLY A 94 -10.27 12.11 -2.68
N THR A 95 -9.21 12.89 -2.90
CA THR A 95 -8.60 13.11 -4.21
C THR A 95 -7.13 12.73 -4.20
N PHE A 96 -6.53 12.55 -5.39
CA PHE A 96 -5.10 12.29 -5.48
C PHE A 96 -4.28 13.55 -5.19
N GLY A 97 -3.36 13.46 -4.24
CA GLY A 97 -2.29 14.45 -4.09
C GLY A 97 -1.17 14.24 -5.09
N ARG A 98 -0.29 15.24 -5.24
CA ARG A 98 0.90 15.17 -6.12
C ARG A 98 1.81 13.97 -5.84
N HIS A 99 1.87 13.51 -4.59
CA HIS A 99 2.61 12.30 -4.21
C HIS A 99 1.92 10.98 -4.60
N ASN A 100 0.84 11.05 -5.38
CA ASN A 100 0.06 9.91 -5.87
C ASN A 100 -0.56 9.04 -4.74
N LEU A 101 -0.84 9.66 -3.58
CA LEU A 101 -1.64 9.06 -2.51
C LEU A 101 -2.94 9.85 -2.37
N VAL A 102 -3.96 9.20 -1.80
CA VAL A 102 -5.26 9.84 -1.56
C VAL A 102 -5.16 10.77 -0.36
N ILE A 103 -5.69 11.99 -0.51
CA ILE A 103 -5.88 12.97 0.54
C ILE A 103 -7.34 12.89 0.97
N HIS A 104 -7.61 12.42 2.19
CA HIS A 104 -8.95 12.38 2.77
C HIS A 104 -9.29 13.74 3.39
N PRO A 105 -10.52 14.26 3.25
CA PRO A 105 -10.89 15.59 3.75
C PRO A 105 -10.70 15.76 5.26
N ARG A 106 -10.88 14.68 6.04
CA ARG A 106 -10.71 14.69 7.51
C ARG A 106 -9.32 14.25 7.99
N PHE A 107 -8.67 13.34 7.29
CA PHE A 107 -7.47 12.65 7.79
C PHE A 107 -6.22 13.00 6.98
N GLY A 108 -6.37 13.83 5.94
CA GLY A 108 -5.31 14.14 4.99
C GLY A 108 -4.78 12.89 4.30
N THR A 109 -3.49 12.87 3.98
CA THR A 109 -2.86 11.71 3.33
C THR A 109 -2.54 10.58 4.30
N ARG A 110 -2.61 10.81 5.62
CA ARG A 110 -2.21 9.86 6.66
C ARG A 110 -3.32 8.84 6.88
N ILE A 111 -3.54 8.03 5.86
CA ILE A 111 -4.59 7.04 5.81
C ILE A 111 -4.10 5.70 5.29
N GLY A 112 -4.67 4.64 5.84
CA GLY A 112 -4.71 3.32 5.25
C GLY A 112 -6.04 3.10 4.52
N LEU A 113 -5.98 2.42 3.39
CA LEU A 113 -7.15 2.08 2.57
C LEU A 113 -7.33 0.57 2.50
N THR A 114 -8.59 0.15 2.50
CA THR A 114 -8.97 -1.23 2.20
C THR A 114 -10.34 -1.25 1.55
N ALA A 115 -10.74 -2.39 0.99
CA ALA A 115 -12.02 -2.53 0.34
C ALA A 115 -12.60 -3.94 0.50
N LEU A 116 -13.92 -4.01 0.44
CA LEU A 116 -14.68 -5.23 0.25
C LEU A 116 -15.41 -5.15 -1.10
N ILE A 117 -15.53 -6.27 -1.80
CA ILE A 117 -16.33 -6.37 -3.02
C ILE A 117 -17.52 -7.26 -2.71
N THR A 118 -18.71 -6.84 -3.09
CA THR A 118 -19.98 -7.52 -2.79
C THR A 118 -20.90 -7.57 -4.01
N ASP A 119 -21.79 -8.56 -4.05
CA ASP A 119 -22.89 -8.65 -5.02
C ASP A 119 -24.11 -7.80 -4.63
N LEU A 120 -24.10 -7.18 -3.46
CA LEU A 120 -25.13 -6.21 -3.06
C LEU A 120 -25.12 -4.98 -3.96
N GLU A 121 -26.30 -4.56 -4.39
CA GLU A 121 -26.53 -3.28 -5.06
C GLU A 121 -26.76 -2.20 -4.00
N LEU A 122 -25.78 -1.32 -3.83
CA LEU A 122 -25.83 -0.20 -2.88
C LEU A 122 -25.71 1.11 -3.65
N ASP A 123 -26.34 2.16 -3.12
CA ASP A 123 -26.21 3.50 -3.70
C ASP A 123 -24.76 3.99 -3.59
N PRO A 124 -24.17 4.51 -4.68
CA PRO A 124 -22.79 4.98 -4.67
C PRO A 124 -22.67 6.33 -3.97
N ASP A 125 -21.58 6.51 -3.23
CA ASP A 125 -21.19 7.82 -2.70
C ASP A 125 -20.78 8.78 -3.83
N ALA A 126 -21.05 10.07 -3.62
CA ALA A 126 -20.63 11.11 -4.55
C ALA A 126 -19.11 11.32 -4.48
N LYS A 127 -18.47 11.49 -5.64
CA LYS A 127 -17.05 11.83 -5.71
C LYS A 127 -16.80 13.23 -5.15
N ILE A 128 -15.61 13.40 -4.58
CA ILE A 128 -15.10 14.73 -4.24
C ILE A 128 -14.51 15.33 -5.52
N GLU A 129 -15.16 16.36 -6.06
CA GLU A 129 -14.71 17.09 -7.24
C GLU A 129 -13.64 18.16 -6.91
N GLN A 130 -13.58 18.56 -5.65
CA GLN A 130 -12.64 19.59 -5.18
C GLN A 130 -11.23 19.01 -5.07
N ASP A 131 -10.24 19.69 -5.66
CA ASP A 131 -8.84 19.32 -5.42
C ASP A 131 -8.45 19.68 -3.98
N LEU A 132 -8.13 18.64 -3.20
CA LEU A 132 -7.67 18.78 -1.83
C LEU A 132 -6.16 19.05 -1.73
N CYS A 133 -5.39 18.88 -2.81
CA CYS A 133 -3.96 19.14 -2.81
C CYS A 133 -3.67 20.65 -2.75
N THR A 134 -2.76 21.08 -1.88
CA THR A 134 -2.33 22.49 -1.81
C THR A 134 -1.18 22.84 -2.77
N HIS A 135 -0.73 21.86 -3.58
CA HIS A 135 0.39 22.01 -4.52
C HIS A 135 1.68 22.61 -3.92
N CYS A 136 1.97 22.35 -2.64
CA CYS A 136 3.12 22.92 -1.93
C CYS A 136 4.50 22.31 -2.30
N ASP A 137 4.51 21.25 -3.10
CA ASP A 137 5.69 20.50 -3.55
C ASP A 137 6.59 19.89 -2.46
N LEU A 138 6.15 19.89 -1.20
CA LEU A 138 6.93 19.31 -0.09
C LEU A 138 7.21 17.83 -0.28
N CYS A 139 6.28 17.07 -0.87
CA CYS A 139 6.50 15.66 -1.18
C CYS A 139 7.55 15.44 -2.28
N VAL A 140 7.60 16.30 -3.29
CA VAL A 140 8.58 16.24 -4.38
C VAL A 140 9.97 16.58 -3.82
N LYS A 141 10.09 17.70 -3.10
CA LYS A 141 11.34 18.19 -2.50
C LYS A 141 11.95 17.19 -1.52
N ASN A 142 11.12 16.44 -0.79
CA ASN A 142 11.58 15.47 0.21
C ASN A 142 11.54 14.01 -0.28
N CYS A 143 11.38 13.77 -1.60
CA CYS A 143 11.38 12.43 -2.15
C CYS A 143 12.82 11.88 -2.22
N PRO A 144 13.20 10.90 -1.39
CA PRO A 144 14.58 10.41 -1.34
C PRO A 144 14.97 9.61 -2.59
N GLY A 145 13.97 9.10 -3.33
CA GLY A 145 14.18 8.39 -4.58
C GLY A 145 14.18 9.29 -5.82
N GLY A 146 13.90 10.59 -5.70
CA GLY A 146 13.69 11.47 -6.86
C GLY A 146 12.62 10.93 -7.81
N ALA A 147 11.56 10.37 -7.23
CA ALA A 147 10.55 9.57 -7.92
C ALA A 147 9.26 10.34 -8.21
N LEU A 148 9.11 11.56 -7.71
CA LEU A 148 7.91 12.39 -7.86
C LEU A 148 8.27 13.63 -8.68
N ASP A 149 7.32 14.10 -9.48
CA ASP A 149 7.45 15.37 -10.21
C ASP A 149 6.30 16.35 -9.89
N GLU A 150 6.48 17.58 -10.36
CA GLU A 150 5.53 18.70 -10.20
C GLU A 150 4.25 18.52 -11.05
N ASN A 151 4.15 17.47 -11.85
CA ASN A 151 2.95 17.14 -12.62
C ASN A 151 2.14 16.00 -11.97
N GLY A 152 2.56 15.50 -10.80
CA GLY A 152 1.89 14.42 -10.09
C GLY A 152 2.19 13.02 -10.64
N LYS A 153 3.18 12.89 -11.53
CA LYS A 153 3.63 11.60 -12.04
C LYS A 153 4.65 10.98 -11.08
N THR A 154 4.52 9.68 -10.88
CA THR A 154 5.48 8.90 -10.08
C THR A 154 6.30 7.99 -10.99
N ASP A 155 7.63 8.09 -10.92
CA ASP A 155 8.54 7.04 -11.39
C ASP A 155 8.49 5.89 -10.38
N VAL A 156 7.65 4.91 -10.70
CA VAL A 156 7.39 3.76 -9.84
C VAL A 156 8.65 2.93 -9.59
N VAL A 157 9.56 2.85 -10.56
CA VAL A 157 10.82 2.08 -10.42
C VAL A 157 11.74 2.75 -9.40
N LYS A 158 11.91 4.07 -9.49
CA LYS A 158 12.68 4.83 -8.48
C LYS A 158 12.02 4.76 -7.11
N CYS A 159 10.70 4.87 -7.05
CA CYS A 159 9.94 4.78 -5.80
C CYS A 159 10.13 3.41 -5.12
N ILE A 160 9.95 2.30 -5.85
CA ILE A 160 10.11 0.94 -5.31
C ILE A 160 11.54 0.70 -4.86
N LYS A 161 12.55 1.17 -5.61
CA LYS A 161 13.96 0.99 -5.22
C LYS A 161 14.25 1.53 -3.82
N HIS A 162 13.62 2.64 -3.45
CA HIS A 162 13.81 3.26 -2.13
C HIS A 162 12.76 2.80 -1.10
N SER A 163 11.50 2.69 -1.49
CA SER A 163 10.41 2.31 -0.58
C SER A 163 10.37 0.81 -0.29
N GLN A 164 10.95 -0.02 -1.16
CA GLN A 164 11.03 -1.48 -1.02
C GLN A 164 12.45 -2.00 -1.28
N PRO A 165 13.44 -1.61 -0.45
CA PRO A 165 14.85 -1.94 -0.67
C PRO A 165 15.12 -3.44 -0.57
N TYR A 166 14.27 -4.19 0.13
CA TYR A 166 14.31 -5.66 0.25
C TYR A 166 13.17 -6.33 -0.52
N GLY A 167 12.77 -5.69 -1.62
CA GLY A 167 11.73 -6.17 -2.53
C GLY A 167 12.17 -7.34 -3.41
N LEU A 168 11.22 -7.86 -4.21
CA LEU A 168 11.47 -8.95 -5.17
C LEU A 168 12.70 -8.72 -6.05
N ARG A 169 12.93 -7.49 -6.52
CA ARG A 169 14.10 -7.15 -7.34
C ARG A 169 15.41 -7.39 -6.59
N THR A 170 15.48 -7.00 -5.32
CA THR A 170 16.68 -7.17 -4.50
C THR A 170 16.89 -8.63 -4.13
N ASP A 171 15.80 -9.37 -3.89
CA ASP A 171 15.84 -10.81 -3.64
C ASP A 171 16.37 -11.57 -4.87
N ILE A 172 15.83 -11.31 -6.06
CA ILE A 172 16.34 -11.87 -7.33
C ILE A 172 17.84 -11.55 -7.49
N GLY A 173 18.24 -10.30 -7.24
CA GLY A 173 19.64 -9.90 -7.33
C GLY A 173 20.55 -10.62 -6.33
N PHE A 174 20.06 -10.88 -5.11
CA PHE A 174 20.80 -11.67 -4.12
C PHE A 174 21.00 -13.11 -4.60
N TRP A 175 19.94 -13.77 -5.07
CA TRP A 175 20.03 -15.16 -5.53
C TRP A 175 20.83 -15.32 -6.83
N GLN A 176 20.78 -14.33 -7.73
CA GLN A 176 21.66 -14.29 -8.90
C GLN A 176 23.13 -14.15 -8.49
N GLN A 177 23.44 -13.28 -7.52
CA GLN A 177 24.80 -13.17 -7.00
C GLN A 177 25.25 -14.48 -6.37
N PHE A 178 24.39 -15.08 -5.52
CA PHE A 178 24.68 -16.36 -4.86
C PHE A 178 25.00 -17.48 -5.87
N ALA A 179 24.17 -17.63 -6.90
CA ALA A 179 24.34 -18.65 -7.94
C ALA A 179 25.63 -18.48 -8.76
N ASN A 180 26.17 -17.26 -8.84
CA ASN A 180 27.39 -16.95 -9.59
C ASN A 180 28.66 -16.87 -8.71
N SER A 181 28.53 -16.99 -7.38
CA SER A 181 29.65 -16.91 -6.43
C SER A 181 30.25 -18.30 -6.12
N PRO A 182 31.56 -18.40 -5.81
CA PRO A 182 32.19 -19.61 -5.28
C PRO A 182 31.58 -20.05 -3.94
N ALA A 183 31.73 -21.33 -3.60
CA ALA A 183 31.15 -21.93 -2.39
C ALA A 183 31.56 -21.23 -1.08
N GLU A 184 32.81 -20.76 -0.97
CA GLU A 184 33.27 -20.02 0.22
C GLU A 184 32.55 -18.67 0.37
N GLU A 185 32.29 -17.97 -0.74
CA GLU A 185 31.54 -16.72 -0.73
C GLU A 185 30.06 -16.95 -0.42
N GLN A 186 29.47 -18.00 -1.01
CA GLN A 186 28.09 -18.40 -0.72
C GLN A 186 27.85 -18.58 0.79
N GLN A 187 28.79 -19.21 1.52
CA GLN A 187 28.68 -19.35 2.97
C GLN A 187 28.70 -18.00 3.70
N LYS A 188 29.57 -17.07 3.27
CA LYS A 188 29.65 -15.72 3.86
C LYS A 188 28.39 -14.89 3.58
N MET A 189 27.71 -15.11 2.45
CA MET A 189 26.48 -14.39 2.12
C MET A 189 25.34 -14.63 3.12
N PHE A 190 25.29 -15.79 3.79
CA PHE A 190 24.26 -16.09 4.80
C PHE A 190 24.47 -15.37 6.14
N THR A 191 25.64 -14.77 6.37
CA THR A 191 25.93 -13.96 7.55
C THR A 191 25.94 -12.46 7.26
N ASP A 192 25.64 -12.07 6.01
CA ASP A 192 25.53 -10.66 5.61
C ASP A 192 24.21 -10.05 6.10
N GLU A 193 24.25 -8.79 6.55
CA GLU A 193 23.06 -8.06 6.99
C GLU A 193 21.98 -8.04 5.89
N LYS A 194 22.36 -7.91 4.62
CA LYS A 194 21.43 -7.92 3.49
C LYS A 194 20.61 -9.21 3.45
N TYR A 195 21.21 -10.36 3.71
CA TYR A 195 20.49 -11.63 3.76
C TYR A 195 19.49 -11.63 4.92
N TRP A 196 19.90 -11.20 6.12
CA TRP A 196 19.00 -11.14 7.27
C TRP A 196 17.84 -10.16 7.07
N ARG A 197 18.08 -9.03 6.40
CA ARG A 197 17.04 -8.06 6.03
C ARG A 197 16.07 -8.62 4.99
N LEU A 198 16.56 -9.36 4.00
CA LEU A 198 15.72 -10.07 3.04
C LEU A 198 14.84 -11.12 3.74
N GLN A 199 15.42 -11.93 4.62
CA GLN A 199 14.66 -12.91 5.41
C GLN A 199 13.58 -12.24 6.27
N GLN A 200 13.93 -11.16 6.99
CA GLN A 200 12.97 -10.38 7.77
C GLN A 200 11.84 -9.82 6.90
N ALA A 201 12.16 -9.25 5.75
CA ALA A 201 11.17 -8.69 4.83
C ALA A 201 10.20 -9.76 4.30
N HIS A 202 10.70 -10.97 4.00
CA HIS A 202 9.87 -12.11 3.61
C HIS A 202 8.96 -12.59 4.73
N SER A 203 9.46 -12.71 5.96
CA SER A 203 8.67 -13.17 7.11
C SER A 203 7.56 -12.19 7.48
N ILE A 204 7.79 -10.88 7.34
CA ILE A 204 6.81 -9.84 7.65
C ILE A 204 5.77 -9.70 6.52
N GLY A 205 6.13 -10.04 5.28
CA GLY A 205 5.24 -9.91 4.11
C GLY A 205 4.95 -8.46 3.70
N MET A 206 5.67 -7.50 4.30
CA MET A 206 5.60 -6.07 3.99
C MET A 206 7.01 -5.53 3.76
N GLN A 207 7.20 -4.93 2.59
CA GLN A 207 8.49 -4.40 2.16
C GLN A 207 8.51 -2.88 2.17
N TYR A 208 7.67 -2.19 2.95
CA TYR A 208 7.52 -0.73 2.85
C TYR A 208 8.34 0.04 3.89
N TYR A 209 9.38 0.73 3.43
CA TYR A 209 10.42 1.40 4.24
C TYR A 209 10.49 2.92 4.02
N CYS A 210 9.50 3.53 3.34
CA CYS A 210 9.50 4.97 3.09
C CYS A 210 8.15 5.59 3.41
N PHE A 211 8.13 6.49 4.40
CA PHE A 211 6.92 7.19 4.86
C PHE A 211 6.95 8.69 4.52
N ASN A 212 7.92 9.16 3.72
CA ASN A 212 8.13 10.59 3.47
C ASN A 212 6.91 11.30 2.87
N CYS A 213 6.17 10.65 1.97
CA CYS A 213 4.95 11.23 1.43
C CYS A 213 3.89 11.48 2.51
N LEU A 214 3.84 10.66 3.57
CA LEU A 214 2.95 10.86 4.71
C LEU A 214 3.49 11.85 5.73
N LYS A 215 4.81 11.81 5.94
CA LYS A 215 5.52 12.64 6.92
C LYS A 215 5.55 14.12 6.51
N PHE A 216 5.85 14.41 5.25
CA PHE A 216 6.07 15.78 4.76
C PHE A 216 4.82 16.42 4.15
N CYS A 217 3.76 15.65 3.89
CA CYS A 217 2.51 16.25 3.46
C CYS A 217 1.88 17.01 4.65
N PRO A 218 1.56 18.31 4.49
CA PRO A 218 0.98 19.10 5.57
C PRO A 218 -0.48 18.71 5.84
N LEU A 219 -1.11 17.97 4.92
CA LEU A 219 -2.49 17.52 5.03
C LEU A 219 -2.51 16.18 5.78
N GLY A 220 -2.95 16.21 7.04
CA GLY A 220 -3.06 15.03 7.91
C GLY A 220 -2.19 15.07 9.18
N VAL A 221 -1.56 16.21 9.48
CA VAL A 221 -0.66 16.39 10.64
C VAL A 221 -1.41 16.62 11.96
N HIS A 222 -2.75 16.78 11.94
CA HIS A 222 -3.60 17.05 13.11
C HIS A 222 -4.73 16.03 13.25
#